data_AF-A0A7U4GEX4-F1
#
_entry.id   AF-A0A7U4GEX4-F1
#
_cell.length_a   1.000
_cell.length_b   1.000
_cell.length_c   1.000
_cell.angle_alpha   90.00
_cell.angle_beta   90.00
_cell.angle_gamma   90.00
#
_symmetry.space_group_name_H-M   'P 1'
#
loop_
_entity.id
_entity.type
_entity.pdbx_description
1 polymer ?
#
loop_
_entity_poly.entity_id
_entity_poly.type
_entity_poly.pdbx_seq_one_letter_code
_entity_poly.pdbx_strand_id
1 'polypeptide(L)'
;MELIMNTNKFLFYTMASLSFCLFFFITFVVFSFFTTIIDIYNDGGLSPFNYSYVVGHLLILMFGLGCFYFSIKTTFKLKDKI
;
A
#
# COMPACT_ATOMS: atom_id res chain seq x y z
N MET A 1 15.46 -9.66 29.42
CA MET A 1 15.38 -8.24 29.01
C MET A 1 16.03 -8.03 27.65
N GLU A 2 17.24 -8.54 27.46
CA GLU A 2 18.00 -8.45 26.20
C GLU A 2 17.31 -9.11 24.99
N LEU A 3 16.74 -10.32 25.18
CA LEU A 3 15.98 -11.03 24.14
C LEU A 3 14.80 -10.17 23.62
N ILE A 4 14.03 -9.58 24.53
CA ILE A 4 12.84 -8.76 24.21
C ILE A 4 13.24 -7.51 23.41
N MET A 5 14.34 -6.86 23.81
CA MET A 5 14.86 -5.69 23.10
C MET A 5 15.35 -6.06 21.69
N ASN A 6 15.99 -7.22 21.53
CA ASN A 6 16.47 -7.69 20.24
C ASN A 6 15.30 -8.08 19.30
N THR A 7 14.26 -8.71 19.85
CA THR A 7 13.02 -9.01 19.11
C THR A 7 12.31 -7.73 18.66
N ASN A 8 12.21 -6.71 19.53
CA ASN A 8 11.59 -5.43 19.16
C ASN A 8 12.36 -4.74 18.02
N LYS A 9 13.70 -4.74 18.07
CA LYS A 9 14.56 -4.20 17.00
C LYS A 9 14.31 -4.91 15.67
N PHE A 10 14.28 -6.24 15.67
CA PHE A 10 13.97 -7.02 14.47
C PHE A 10 12.58 -6.69 13.89
N LEU A 11 11.55 -6.64 14.76
CA LEU A 11 10.19 -6.27 14.36
C LEU A 11 10.12 -4.84 13.80
N PHE A 12 10.90 -3.90 14.34
CA PHE A 12 10.95 -2.55 13.83
C PHE A 12 11.52 -2.48 12.40
N TYR A 13 12.67 -3.12 12.15
CA TYR A 13 13.28 -3.11 10.82
C TYR A 13 12.41 -3.81 9.78
N THR A 14 11.76 -4.92 10.16
CA THR A 14 10.83 -5.63 9.27
C THR A 14 9.61 -4.77 8.94
N MET A 15 8.99 -4.10 9.91
CA MET A 15 7.86 -3.21 9.65
C MET A 15 8.24 -1.96 8.85
N ALA A 16 9.42 -1.39 9.09
CA ALA A 16 9.95 -0.27 8.30
C ALA A 16 10.20 -0.68 6.85
N SER A 17 10.80 -1.86 6.62
CA SER A 17 10.97 -2.41 5.27
C SER A 17 9.64 -2.69 4.59
N LEU A 18 8.65 -3.22 5.31
CA LEU A 18 7.31 -3.47 4.78
C LEU A 18 6.60 -2.17 4.41
N SER A 19 6.74 -1.11 5.22
CA SER A 19 6.23 0.23 4.88
C SER A 19 6.81 0.73 3.57
N PHE A 20 8.12 0.57 3.36
CA PHE A 20 8.79 0.95 2.12
C PHE A 20 8.25 0.15 0.92
N CYS A 21 8.13 -1.18 1.03
CA CYS A 21 7.56 -2.02 -0.04
C CYS A 21 6.12 -1.64 -0.38
N LEU A 22 5.29 -1.36 0.64
CA LEU A 22 3.90 -0.93 0.44
C LEU A 22 3.81 0.43 -0.25
N PHE A 23 4.75 1.34 0.01
CA PHE A 23 4.83 2.62 -0.70
C PHE A 23 5.06 2.42 -2.20
N PHE A 24 6.04 1.58 -2.59
CA PHE A 24 6.25 1.26 -4.02
C PHE A 24 5.04 0.59 -4.65
N PHE A 25 4.40 -0.33 -3.92
CA PHE A 25 3.19 -0.98 -4.38
C PHE A 25 2.06 0.04 -4.65
N ILE A 26 1.84 0.99 -3.74
CA ILE A 26 0.85 2.07 -3.92
C ILE A 26 1.21 2.92 -5.14
N THR A 27 2.47 3.32 -5.30
CA THR A 27 2.91 4.09 -6.48
C THR A 27 2.66 3.35 -7.77
N PHE A 28 2.94 2.04 -7.81
CA PHE A 28 2.66 1.18 -8.95
C PHE A 28 1.16 1.11 -9.26
N VAL A 29 0.31 0.91 -8.24
CA VAL A 29 -1.15 0.87 -8.41
C VAL A 29 -1.69 2.20 -8.96
N VAL A 30 -1.18 3.34 -8.47
CA VAL A 30 -1.54 4.66 -8.98
C VAL A 30 -1.15 4.82 -10.44
N PHE A 31 0.07 4.42 -10.80
CA PHE A 31 0.53 4.45 -12.20
C PHE A 31 -0.37 3.59 -13.11
N SER A 32 -0.64 2.34 -12.70
CA SER A 32 -1.55 1.42 -13.42
C SER A 32 -2.98 1.97 -13.53
N PHE A 33 -3.43 2.71 -12.53
CA PHE A 33 -4.74 3.35 -12.58
C PHE A 33 -4.79 4.46 -13.63
N PHE A 34 -3.74 5.28 -13.74
CA PHE A 34 -3.66 6.30 -14.79
C PHE A 34 -3.63 5.70 -16.20
N THR A 35 -2.89 4.61 -16.43
CA THR A 35 -2.91 3.93 -17.73
C THR A 35 -4.30 3.40 -18.06
N THR A 36 -4.99 2.81 -17.08
CA THR A 36 -6.37 2.33 -17.24
C THR A 36 -7.33 3.47 -17.60
N ILE A 37 -7.19 4.66 -16.99
CA ILE A 37 -8.02 5.82 -17.32
C ILE A 37 -7.77 6.28 -18.76
N ILE A 38 -6.52 6.28 -19.22
CA ILE A 38 -6.17 6.63 -20.60
C ILE A 38 -6.83 5.65 -21.58
N ASP A 39 -6.77 4.36 -21.30
CA ASP A 39 -7.41 3.33 -22.14
C ASP A 39 -8.92 3.53 -22.20
N ILE A 40 -9.57 3.76 -21.05
CA ILE A 40 -11.01 4.03 -20.98
C ILE A 40 -11.37 5.30 -21.78
N TYR A 41 -10.54 6.33 -21.73
CA TYR A 41 -10.75 7.54 -22.53
C TYR A 41 -10.68 7.25 -24.03
N ASN A 42 -9.69 6.46 -24.45
CA ASN A 42 -9.52 6.04 -25.85
C ASN A 42 -10.67 5.15 -26.34
N ASP A 43 -11.26 4.34 -25.45
CA ASP A 43 -12.41 3.47 -25.74
C ASP A 43 -13.75 4.22 -25.85
N GLY A 44 -13.76 5.55 -25.72
CA GLY A 44 -14.97 6.37 -25.79
C GLY A 44 -15.64 6.65 -24.44
N GLY A 45 -14.93 6.38 -23.34
CA GLY A 45 -15.33 6.75 -21.99
C GLY A 45 -15.80 5.58 -21.12
N LEU A 46 -16.36 5.94 -19.96
CA LEU A 46 -16.81 4.98 -18.96
C LEU A 46 -18.06 4.24 -19.46
N SER A 47 -18.03 2.91 -19.40
CA SER A 47 -19.13 2.03 -19.78
C SER A 47 -19.33 0.92 -18.74
N PRO A 48 -20.48 0.24 -18.73
CA PRO A 48 -20.71 -0.88 -17.80
C PRO A 48 -19.69 -2.01 -17.95
N PHE A 49 -19.08 -2.17 -19.13
CA PHE A 49 -18.11 -3.23 -19.42
C PHE A 49 -16.69 -2.93 -18.89
N ASN A 50 -16.32 -1.65 -18.74
CA ASN A 50 -15.00 -1.24 -18.24
C ASN A 50 -15.03 -0.66 -16.80
N TYR A 51 -16.22 -0.45 -16.22
CA TYR A 51 -16.40 0.06 -14.86
C TYR A 51 -15.69 -0.78 -13.79
N SER A 52 -15.68 -2.10 -13.95
CA SER A 52 -15.03 -3.02 -13.01
C SER A 52 -13.52 -2.79 -12.88
N TYR A 53 -12.84 -2.34 -13.93
CA TYR A 53 -11.41 -2.04 -13.90
C TYR A 53 -11.10 -0.84 -12.99
N VAL A 54 -11.92 0.20 -13.07
CA VAL A 54 -11.79 1.40 -12.24
C VAL A 54 -12.05 1.06 -10.77
N VAL A 55 -13.14 0.34 -10.50
CA VAL A 55 -13.48 -0.07 -9.13
C VAL A 55 -12.43 -1.01 -8.55
N GLY A 56 -11.90 -1.94 -9.35
CA GLY A 56 -10.83 -2.85 -8.93
C GLY A 56 -9.57 -2.09 -8.49
N HIS A 57 -9.11 -1.12 -9.28
CA HIS A 57 -7.96 -0.28 -8.91
C HIS A 57 -8.21 0.52 -7.64
N LEU A 58 -9.39 1.12 -7.48
CA LEU A 58 -9.75 1.87 -6.27
C LEU A 58 -9.76 0.97 -5.03
N LEU A 59 -10.29 -0.25 -5.14
CA LEU A 59 -10.34 -1.20 -4.02
C LEU A 59 -8.93 -1.63 -3.60
N ILE A 60 -8.06 -1.94 -4.58
CA ILE A 60 -6.65 -2.28 -4.32
C ILE A 60 -5.92 -1.09 -3.68
N LEU A 61 -6.17 0.13 -4.16
CA LEU A 61 -5.56 1.34 -3.61
C LEU A 61 -5.98 1.58 -2.15
N MET A 62 -7.28 1.47 -1.85
CA MET A 62 -7.81 1.62 -0.49
C MET A 62 -7.25 0.55 0.46
N PHE A 63 -7.17 -0.69 0.00
CA PHE A 63 -6.56 -1.77 0.77
C PHE A 63 -5.08 -1.52 1.03
N GLY A 64 -4.32 -1.13 -0.01
CA GLY A 64 -2.90 -0.80 0.09
C GLY A 64 -2.63 0.34 1.07
N LEU A 65 -3.43 1.41 1.01
CA LEU A 65 -3.37 2.53 1.97
C LEU A 65 -3.65 2.08 3.41
N GLY A 66 -4.64 1.19 3.60
CA GLY A 66 -4.91 0.59 4.90
C GLY A 66 -3.72 -0.18 5.47
N CYS A 67 -3.12 -1.06 4.66
CA CYS A 67 -1.91 -1.80 5.03
C CYS A 67 -0.75 -0.85 5.36
N PHE A 68 -0.56 0.20 4.56
CA PHE A 68 0.51 1.17 4.75
C PHE A 68 0.34 1.94 6.06
N TYR A 69 -0.87 2.41 6.36
CA TYR A 69 -1.19 3.05 7.64
C TYR A 69 -0.86 2.15 8.83
N PHE A 70 -1.30 0.89 8.81
CA PHE A 70 -1.04 -0.05 9.92
C PHE A 70 0.44 -0.38 10.07
N SER A 71 1.18 -0.51 8.97
CA SER A 71 2.62 -0.76 8.99
C SER A 71 3.38 0.40 9.63
N ILE A 72 3.09 1.63 9.22
CA ILE A 72 3.69 2.84 9.81
C ILE A 72 3.35 2.96 11.30
N LYS A 73 2.06 2.81 11.65
CA LYS A 73 1.60 2.89 13.03
C LYS A 73 2.31 1.87 13.93
N THR A 74 2.49 0.65 13.43
CA THR A 74 3.19 -0.42 14.15
C THR A 74 4.68 -0.09 14.30
N THR A 75 5.31 0.45 13.26
CA THR A 75 6.71 0.89 13.28
C THR A 75 6.94 1.96 14.35
N PHE A 76 6.07 2.97 14.45
CA PHE A 76 6.17 3.99 15.49
C PHE A 76 6.00 3.41 16.89
N LYS A 77 5.01 2.52 17.09
CA LYS A 77 4.80 1.86 18.39
C LYS A 77 5.99 1.00 18.83
N LEU A 78 6.74 0.43 17.89
CA LEU A 78 7.94 -0.35 18.18
C LEU A 78 9.16 0.54 18.45
N LYS A 79 9.25 1.70 17.79
CA LYS A 79 10.30 2.70 18.03
C LYS A 79 10.35 3.12 19.50
N ASP A 80 9.20 3.30 20.14
CA ASP A 80 9.11 3.70 21.57
C ASP A 80 9.54 2.58 22.54
N LYS A 81 9.80 1.36 22.05
CA LYS A 81 10.12 0.16 22.84
C LYS A 81 11.53 -0.39 22.59
N ILE A 82 12.33 0.34 21.82
CA ILE A 82 13.72 0.02 21.46
C ILE A 82 14.64 1.00 22.15
#